data_AF-G2GER3-F1
#
_entry.id   AF-G2GER3-F1
#
_cell.length_a   1.000
_cell.length_b   1.000
_cell.length_c   1.000
_cell.angle_alpha   90.00
_cell.angle_beta   90.00
_cell.angle_gamma   90.00
#
_symmetry.space_group_name_H-M   'P 1'
#
loop_
_entity.id
_entity.type
_entity.pdbx_description
1 polymer ?
#
loop_
_entity_poly.entity_id
_entity_poly.type
_entity_poly.pdbx_seq_one_letter_code
_entity_poly.pdbx_strand_id
1 'polypeptide(L)'
;MIEETVLQYELSDAEVARIREEAARLAASLPDPADPARYDDNRFADAGLPPRLKDFLETFRRTESAAGLLVHGFPVDDGAVGPTPGHWDQPTHPATTLEQELFLAMCATALGDPFTWSTLQLGRMIQNILPIRGDEERQSGHGSATLLEFHTEDGFHPGRCDYLLLFGIRNHDRAPTILASVRDVKLSREDLALLIRPLFHILPDDEHIRQLQLRHPDHPALARMEEMLHSPDAVPVLFGNPDRPYLRIDLPFMRCASDDPAAERALHTLMAELERVQHTVVVEQGSLLIVDNYLAVHGRKPYPARYDGRDRWLKRMIVSRDLRKAAPVSQRTRGRVLF
;
A
#
# COMPACT_ATOMS: atom_id res chain seq x y z
N MET A 1 24.28 11.67 -10.81
CA MET A 1 23.84 10.28 -11.02
C MET A 1 22.34 10.28 -10.80
N ILE A 2 21.56 9.72 -11.72
CA ILE A 2 20.12 9.53 -11.49
C ILE A 2 20.05 8.47 -10.38
N GLU A 3 19.59 8.84 -9.19
CA GLU A 3 19.31 7.87 -8.13
C GLU A 3 18.23 6.92 -8.66
N GLU A 4 18.38 5.61 -8.43
CA GLU A 4 17.37 4.64 -8.84
C GLU A 4 16.05 4.94 -8.12
N THR A 5 14.98 5.18 -8.88
CA THR A 5 13.63 5.39 -8.34
C THR A 5 13.17 4.21 -7.48
N VAL A 6 13.65 2.99 -7.80
CA VAL A 6 13.37 1.75 -7.07
C VAL A 6 14.66 0.99 -6.77
N LEU A 7 15.04 0.94 -5.49
CA LEU A 7 16.19 0.15 -5.04
C LEU A 7 15.91 -1.35 -5.11
N GLN A 8 16.98 -2.12 -5.24
CA GLN A 8 16.93 -3.59 -5.31
C GLN A 8 17.67 -4.21 -4.11
N TYR A 9 17.12 -5.29 -3.56
CA TYR A 9 17.76 -6.11 -2.55
C TYR A 9 17.51 -7.58 -2.82
N GLU A 10 18.56 -8.39 -2.90
CA GLU A 10 18.44 -9.85 -3.05
C GLU A 10 18.77 -10.53 -1.71
N LEU A 11 17.91 -11.42 -1.23
CA LEU A 11 18.20 -12.27 -0.09
C LEU A 11 19.24 -13.34 -0.47
N SER A 12 20.28 -13.50 0.34
CA SER A 12 21.20 -14.63 0.24
C SER A 12 20.58 -15.89 0.83
N ASP A 13 21.10 -17.07 0.45
CA ASP A 13 20.65 -18.36 0.99
C ASP A 13 20.66 -18.42 2.52
N ALA A 14 21.65 -17.78 3.17
CA ALA A 14 21.73 -17.70 4.62
C ALA A 14 20.63 -16.83 5.23
N GLU A 15 20.26 -15.73 4.56
CA GLU A 15 19.16 -14.86 4.98
C GLU A 15 17.80 -15.54 4.76
N VAL A 16 17.65 -16.29 3.67
CA VAL A 16 16.48 -17.14 3.41
C VAL A 16 16.34 -18.21 4.49
N ALA A 17 17.40 -18.93 4.82
CA ALA A 17 17.36 -19.95 5.87
C ALA A 17 16.94 -19.34 7.22
N ARG A 18 17.54 -18.20 7.59
CA ARG A 18 17.23 -17.50 8.83
C ARG A 18 15.79 -17.01 8.89
N ILE A 19 15.30 -16.33 7.85
CA ILE A 19 13.95 -15.77 7.89
C ILE A 19 12.88 -16.88 7.96
N ARG A 20 13.13 -18.03 7.32
CA ARG A 20 12.27 -19.23 7.43
C ARG A 20 12.25 -19.80 8.84
N GLU A 21 13.42 -19.94 9.47
CA GLU A 21 13.53 -20.42 10.85
C GLU A 21 12.72 -19.51 11.80
N GLU A 22 12.83 -18.21 11.63
CA GLU A 22 12.11 -17.24 12.46
C GLU A 22 10.60 -17.23 12.19
N ALA A 23 10.18 -17.35 10.92
CA ALA A 23 8.78 -17.53 10.59
C ALA A 23 8.21 -18.82 11.21
N ALA A 24 8.94 -19.94 11.16
CA ALA A 24 8.53 -21.18 11.80
C ALA A 24 8.39 -21.03 13.33
N ARG A 25 9.32 -20.30 13.97
CA ARG A 25 9.25 -20.01 15.41
C ARG A 25 8.03 -19.14 15.75
N LEU A 26 7.77 -18.09 14.97
CA LEU A 26 6.61 -17.21 15.17
C LEU A 26 5.29 -17.97 14.95
N ALA A 27 5.21 -18.83 13.93
CA ALA A 27 4.03 -19.63 13.64
C ALA A 27 3.58 -20.51 14.82
N ALA A 28 4.51 -20.90 15.71
CA ALA A 28 4.19 -21.69 16.90
C ALA A 28 3.42 -20.90 17.98
N SER A 29 3.62 -19.58 18.06
CA SER A 29 3.00 -18.71 19.07
C SER A 29 1.97 -17.73 18.50
N LEU A 30 1.98 -17.54 17.17
CA LEU A 30 1.11 -16.62 16.46
C LEU A 30 0.39 -17.35 15.33
N PRO A 31 -0.84 -17.86 15.58
CA PRO A 31 -1.58 -18.63 14.60
C PRO A 31 -2.16 -17.76 13.47
N ASP A 32 -2.29 -16.44 13.67
CA ASP A 32 -2.88 -15.52 12.69
C ASP A 32 -2.16 -14.15 12.71
N PRO A 33 -1.24 -13.89 11.77
CA PRO A 33 -0.59 -12.58 11.62
C PRO A 33 -1.49 -11.53 10.95
N ALA A 34 -2.70 -11.88 10.53
CA ALA A 34 -3.69 -10.91 10.05
C ALA A 34 -4.53 -10.30 11.19
N ASP A 35 -4.47 -10.85 12.41
CA ASP A 35 -5.15 -10.34 13.61
C ASP A 35 -4.43 -9.08 14.18
N PRO A 36 -5.04 -7.89 14.12
CA PRO A 36 -4.45 -6.65 14.63
C PRO A 36 -4.11 -6.68 16.11
N ALA A 37 -4.86 -7.44 16.92
CA ALA A 37 -4.66 -7.51 18.36
C ALA A 37 -3.29 -8.10 18.74
N ARG A 38 -2.66 -8.81 17.81
CA ARG A 38 -1.39 -9.49 18.04
C ARG A 38 -0.18 -8.57 17.92
N TYR A 39 -0.29 -7.42 17.28
CA TYR A 39 0.87 -6.58 16.96
C TYR A 39 1.38 -5.74 18.15
N ASP A 40 0.60 -5.59 19.22
CA ASP A 40 1.08 -4.95 20.45
C ASP A 40 1.88 -5.92 21.33
N ASP A 41 1.51 -7.19 21.30
CA ASP A 41 2.15 -8.24 22.11
C ASP A 41 3.29 -8.97 21.37
N ASN A 42 3.39 -8.80 20.05
CA ASN A 42 4.39 -9.46 19.22
C ASN A 42 5.34 -8.45 18.58
N ARG A 43 6.63 -8.57 18.90
CA ARG A 43 7.68 -7.75 18.29
C ARG A 43 8.27 -8.43 17.05
N PHE A 44 7.52 -8.45 15.95
CA PHE A 44 7.92 -9.13 14.72
C PHE A 44 9.31 -8.71 14.20
N ALA A 45 9.69 -7.43 14.26
CA ALA A 45 11.01 -6.95 13.83
C ALA A 45 12.16 -7.30 14.79
N ASP A 46 11.86 -7.45 16.09
CA ASP A 46 12.81 -7.99 17.08
C ASP A 46 12.90 -9.52 16.98
N ALA A 47 12.01 -10.15 16.22
CA ALA A 47 11.90 -11.59 16.07
C ALA A 47 12.78 -12.18 14.95
N GLY A 48 13.78 -11.45 14.43
CA GLY A 48 14.91 -12.09 13.76
C GLY A 48 15.06 -11.87 12.26
N LEU A 49 14.55 -10.75 11.71
CA LEU A 49 14.94 -10.28 10.37
C LEU A 49 16.47 -10.40 10.19
N PRO A 50 16.95 -10.88 9.03
CA PRO A 50 18.37 -10.96 8.78
C PRO A 50 19.03 -9.57 8.97
N PRO A 51 20.16 -9.46 9.68
CA PRO A 51 20.73 -8.16 10.06
C PRO A 51 20.96 -7.21 8.89
N ARG A 52 21.44 -7.73 7.75
CA ARG A 52 21.67 -6.93 6.55
C ARG A 52 20.36 -6.38 5.97
N LEU A 53 19.28 -7.18 5.97
CA LEU A 53 17.97 -6.71 5.50
C LEU A 53 17.42 -5.66 6.48
N LYS A 54 17.54 -5.90 7.78
CA LYS A 54 17.11 -4.93 8.80
C LYS A 54 17.83 -3.59 8.65
N ASP A 55 19.15 -3.60 8.51
CA ASP A 55 19.96 -2.39 8.31
C ASP A 55 19.61 -1.68 6.99
N PHE A 56 19.30 -2.44 5.94
CA PHE A 56 18.87 -1.89 4.66
C PHE A 56 17.51 -1.20 4.75
N LEU A 57 16.51 -1.84 5.38
CA LEU A 57 15.19 -1.26 5.61
C LEU A 57 15.27 -0.01 6.49
N GLU A 58 16.10 -0.04 7.54
CA GLU A 58 16.35 1.11 8.42
C GLU A 58 16.99 2.27 7.65
N THR A 59 17.95 1.97 6.77
CA THR A 59 18.59 2.97 5.90
C THR A 59 17.58 3.56 4.92
N PHE A 60 16.78 2.72 4.26
CA PHE A 60 15.73 3.14 3.33
C PHE A 60 14.76 4.13 3.99
N ARG A 61 14.19 3.78 5.15
CA ARG A 61 13.24 4.65 5.86
C ARG A 61 13.85 5.94 6.42
N ARG A 62 15.16 5.95 6.73
CA ARG A 62 15.81 7.11 7.37
C ARG A 62 16.40 8.10 6.38
N THR A 63 16.88 7.60 5.25
CA THR A 63 17.55 8.41 4.24
C THR A 63 16.62 8.82 3.11
N GLU A 64 15.47 8.13 2.99
CA GLU A 64 14.54 8.29 1.88
C GLU A 64 15.31 8.22 0.55
N SER A 65 16.19 7.23 0.39
CA SER A 65 17.12 7.17 -0.75
C SER A 65 16.46 6.88 -2.09
N ALA A 66 15.25 6.31 -2.08
CA ALA A 66 14.44 6.03 -3.26
C ALA A 66 12.95 6.05 -2.91
N ALA A 67 12.10 6.06 -3.93
CA ALA A 67 10.64 6.09 -3.75
C ALA A 67 10.05 4.68 -3.62
N GLY A 68 10.79 3.66 -4.02
CA GLY A 68 10.45 2.25 -3.78
C GLY A 68 11.68 1.39 -3.49
N LEU A 69 11.41 0.20 -2.95
CA LEU A 69 12.39 -0.85 -2.71
C LEU A 69 11.76 -2.20 -3.08
N LEU A 70 12.44 -2.98 -3.91
CA LEU A 70 12.08 -4.35 -4.26
C LEU A 70 13.05 -5.32 -3.58
N VAL A 71 12.52 -6.16 -2.70
CA VAL A 71 13.28 -7.20 -1.98
C VAL A 71 12.91 -8.56 -2.56
N HIS A 72 13.91 -9.30 -3.05
CA HIS A 72 13.76 -10.57 -3.74
C HIS A 72 14.25 -11.75 -2.89
N GLY A 73 13.87 -12.95 -3.33
CA GLY A 73 14.40 -14.21 -2.78
C GLY A 73 13.61 -14.79 -1.62
N PHE A 74 12.43 -14.24 -1.28
CA PHE A 74 11.60 -14.87 -0.26
C PHE A 74 11.06 -16.22 -0.77
N PRO A 75 11.09 -17.28 0.06
CA PRO A 75 10.62 -18.59 -0.36
C PRO A 75 9.10 -18.60 -0.46
N VAL A 76 8.60 -19.06 -1.60
CA VAL A 76 7.18 -19.32 -1.84
C VAL A 76 7.07 -20.59 -2.66
N ASP A 77 6.36 -21.59 -2.12
CA ASP A 77 6.02 -22.81 -2.86
C ASP A 77 4.60 -22.64 -3.42
N ASP A 78 4.51 -22.41 -4.74
CA ASP A 78 3.25 -22.20 -5.44
C ASP A 78 2.27 -23.38 -5.29
N GLY A 79 2.78 -24.61 -5.19
CA GLY A 79 1.97 -25.78 -4.97
C GLY A 79 1.39 -25.84 -3.55
N ALA A 80 2.20 -25.46 -2.56
CA ALA A 80 1.81 -25.48 -1.15
C ALA A 80 0.84 -24.36 -0.77
N VAL A 81 1.01 -23.14 -1.33
CA VAL A 81 0.10 -22.01 -1.05
C VAL A 81 -1.31 -22.25 -1.62
N GLY A 82 -1.41 -23.08 -2.66
CA GLY A 82 -2.67 -23.48 -3.28
C GLY A 82 -3.24 -22.47 -4.29
N PRO A 83 -4.50 -22.66 -4.72
CA PRO A 83 -5.12 -21.79 -5.70
C PRO A 83 -5.34 -20.38 -5.15
N THR A 84 -5.24 -19.37 -6.03
CA THR A 84 -5.71 -18.01 -5.73
C THR A 84 -7.19 -18.06 -5.37
N PRO A 85 -7.59 -17.49 -4.23
CA PRO A 85 -9.00 -17.38 -3.86
C PRO A 85 -9.80 -16.59 -4.88
N GLY A 86 -11.06 -16.93 -5.08
CA GLY A 86 -11.96 -16.16 -5.94
C GLY A 86 -12.41 -14.83 -5.34
N HIS A 87 -12.23 -14.65 -4.03
CA HIS A 87 -12.56 -13.44 -3.30
C HIS A 87 -11.73 -13.38 -1.99
N TRP A 88 -11.44 -12.17 -1.48
CA TRP A 88 -10.58 -11.98 -0.30
C TRP A 88 -11.17 -12.54 1.02
N ASP A 89 -12.49 -12.71 1.08
CA ASP A 89 -13.22 -13.23 2.23
C ASP A 89 -13.40 -14.75 2.22
N GLN A 90 -13.04 -15.40 1.11
CA GLN A 90 -13.07 -16.85 1.03
C GLN A 90 -12.06 -17.40 2.03
N PRO A 91 -12.40 -18.50 2.72
CA PRO A 91 -11.46 -19.16 3.60
C PRO A 91 -10.32 -19.73 2.75
N THR A 92 -9.22 -18.99 2.63
CA THR A 92 -7.91 -19.62 2.50
C THR A 92 -7.66 -20.36 3.79
N HIS A 93 -7.23 -21.62 3.74
CA HIS A 93 -6.66 -22.24 4.93
C HIS A 93 -5.53 -21.31 5.41
N PRO A 94 -5.64 -20.63 6.58
CA PRO A 94 -4.67 -19.60 6.97
C PRO A 94 -3.25 -20.15 7.02
N ALA A 95 -3.13 -21.46 7.23
CA ALA A 95 -1.87 -22.20 7.21
C ALA A 95 -1.13 -22.17 5.85
N THR A 96 -1.80 -22.00 4.70
CA THR A 96 -1.12 -22.16 3.39
C THR A 96 -0.26 -20.97 3.02
N THR A 97 -0.57 -19.76 3.50
CA THR A 97 0.25 -18.55 3.30
C THR A 97 0.87 -17.99 4.57
N LEU A 98 0.76 -18.70 5.70
CA LEU A 98 1.21 -18.23 7.00
C LEU A 98 2.69 -17.81 7.00
N GLU A 99 3.57 -18.59 6.36
CA GLU A 99 5.00 -18.31 6.27
C GLU A 99 5.25 -16.95 5.58
N GLN A 100 4.61 -16.72 4.44
CA GLN A 100 4.73 -15.48 3.66
C GLN A 100 4.14 -14.27 4.39
N GLU A 101 3.01 -14.46 5.07
CA GLU A 101 2.39 -13.42 5.89
C GLU A 101 3.29 -13.00 7.07
N LEU A 102 4.00 -13.96 7.69
CA LEU A 102 4.99 -13.67 8.72
C LEU A 102 6.21 -12.93 8.17
N PHE A 103 6.70 -13.27 6.97
CA PHE A 103 7.76 -12.49 6.32
C PHE A 103 7.35 -11.03 6.12
N LEU A 104 6.12 -10.82 5.65
CA LEU A 104 5.57 -9.49 5.42
C LEU A 104 5.45 -8.71 6.74
N ALA A 105 4.91 -9.32 7.80
CA ALA A 105 4.79 -8.71 9.13
C ALA A 105 6.15 -8.32 9.75
N MET A 106 7.16 -9.18 9.59
CA MET A 106 8.54 -8.90 10.01
C MET A 106 9.12 -7.68 9.28
N CYS A 107 8.97 -7.60 7.95
CA CYS A 107 9.44 -6.46 7.17
C CYS A 107 8.66 -5.17 7.51
N ALA A 108 7.33 -5.26 7.67
CA ALA A 108 6.46 -4.13 7.97
C ALA A 108 6.82 -3.47 9.31
N THR A 109 7.05 -4.27 10.35
CA THR A 109 7.42 -3.77 11.68
C THR A 109 8.82 -3.15 11.74
N ALA A 110 9.72 -3.47 10.80
CA ALA A 110 11.02 -2.79 10.72
C ALA A 110 10.88 -1.35 10.18
N LEU A 111 9.84 -1.09 9.38
CA LEU A 111 9.56 0.22 8.78
C LEU A 111 8.77 1.16 9.68
N GLY A 112 8.15 0.65 10.75
CA GLY A 112 7.32 1.45 11.66
C GLY A 112 6.26 0.60 12.34
N ASP A 113 5.08 1.19 12.52
CA ASP A 113 3.91 0.57 13.13
C ASP A 113 2.92 0.13 12.05
N PRO A 114 2.75 -1.18 11.83
CA PRO A 114 1.69 -1.69 10.98
C PRO A 114 0.31 -1.32 11.54
N PHE A 115 -0.62 -1.02 10.64
CA PHE A 115 -2.02 -0.77 10.93
C PHE A 115 -2.90 -1.19 9.74
N THR A 116 -4.22 -1.03 9.86
CA THR A 116 -5.20 -1.34 8.83
C THR A 116 -6.46 -0.50 9.02
N TRP A 117 -7.42 -0.65 8.11
CA TRP A 117 -8.70 0.05 8.13
C TRP A 117 -9.84 -0.93 8.37
N SER A 118 -10.72 -0.63 9.32
CA SER A 118 -11.96 -1.37 9.56
C SER A 118 -12.84 -1.46 8.31
N THR A 119 -12.72 -0.47 7.43
CA THR A 119 -13.39 -0.33 6.14
C THR A 119 -12.90 -1.31 5.07
N LEU A 120 -11.71 -1.90 5.22
CA LEU A 120 -11.11 -2.79 4.22
C LEU A 120 -10.85 -4.20 4.77
N GLN A 121 -11.39 -5.20 4.07
CA GLN A 121 -11.18 -6.63 4.31
C GLN A 121 -11.35 -7.03 5.79
N LEU A 122 -12.39 -6.48 6.43
CA LEU A 122 -12.73 -6.71 7.84
C LEU A 122 -11.66 -6.26 8.84
N GLY A 123 -10.86 -5.25 8.48
CA GLY A 123 -9.79 -4.76 9.36
C GLY A 123 -8.67 -5.77 9.57
N ARG A 124 -8.45 -6.67 8.61
CA ARG A 124 -7.29 -7.57 8.63
C ARG A 124 -6.01 -6.75 8.42
N MET A 125 -4.97 -7.05 9.20
CA MET A 125 -3.64 -6.43 9.05
C MET A 125 -3.00 -6.76 7.70
N ILE A 126 -3.24 -7.99 7.24
CA ILE A 126 -2.73 -8.50 5.98
C ILE A 126 -3.91 -8.74 5.05
N GLN A 127 -3.91 -8.03 3.93
CA GLN A 127 -4.99 -8.02 2.97
C GLN A 127 -4.59 -8.77 1.71
N ASN A 128 -5.57 -9.30 0.97
CA ASN A 128 -5.34 -9.97 -0.30
C ASN A 128 -5.58 -9.01 -1.47
N ILE A 129 -4.64 -8.97 -2.41
CA ILE A 129 -4.82 -8.33 -3.72
C ILE A 129 -4.86 -9.44 -4.77
N LEU A 130 -6.03 -9.65 -5.35
CA LEU A 130 -6.34 -10.68 -6.33
C LEU A 130 -7.55 -10.23 -7.15
N PRO A 131 -7.69 -10.67 -8.42
CA PRO A 131 -8.83 -10.29 -9.24
C PRO A 131 -10.11 -10.92 -8.72
N ILE A 132 -11.18 -10.14 -8.66
CA ILE A 132 -12.52 -10.60 -8.24
C ILE A 132 -13.48 -10.49 -9.43
N ARG A 133 -14.25 -11.55 -9.66
CA ARG A 133 -15.28 -11.56 -10.71
C ARG A 133 -16.36 -10.51 -10.40
N GLY A 134 -16.67 -9.66 -11.38
CA GLY A 134 -17.60 -8.53 -11.24
C GLY A 134 -16.94 -7.22 -10.81
N ASP A 135 -15.64 -7.25 -10.47
CA ASP A 135 -14.87 -6.06 -10.08
C ASP A 135 -13.85 -5.66 -11.16
N GLU A 136 -13.91 -6.26 -12.36
CA GLU A 136 -12.88 -6.18 -13.41
C GLU A 136 -12.49 -4.76 -13.80
N GLU A 137 -13.46 -3.85 -13.87
CA GLU A 137 -13.28 -2.47 -14.33
C GLU A 137 -13.09 -1.46 -13.18
N ARG A 138 -13.10 -1.91 -11.92
CA ARG A 138 -13.03 -1.03 -10.75
C ARG A 138 -11.62 -0.49 -10.50
N GLN A 139 -11.56 0.75 -10.00
CA GLN A 139 -10.35 1.40 -9.48
C GLN A 139 -10.03 0.85 -8.08
N SER A 140 -9.66 -0.43 -7.99
CA SER A 140 -9.22 -1.05 -6.74
C SER A 140 -8.16 -2.14 -6.98
N GLY A 141 -7.60 -2.66 -5.89
CA GLY A 141 -6.72 -3.83 -5.92
C GLY A 141 -7.35 -5.08 -6.56
N HIS A 142 -8.68 -5.13 -6.67
CA HIS A 142 -9.44 -6.28 -7.17
C HIS A 142 -9.80 -6.20 -8.66
N GLY A 143 -9.65 -5.03 -9.30
CA GLY A 143 -9.84 -4.90 -10.74
C GLY A 143 -8.77 -5.63 -11.55
N SER A 144 -8.97 -5.77 -12.86
CA SER A 144 -8.02 -6.42 -13.76
C SER A 144 -8.06 -5.88 -15.20
N ALA A 145 -9.24 -5.55 -15.72
CA ALA A 145 -9.45 -5.17 -17.12
C ALA A 145 -9.10 -3.70 -17.43
N THR A 146 -9.08 -2.83 -16.42
CA THR A 146 -8.77 -1.40 -16.56
C THR A 146 -7.43 -1.04 -15.93
N LEU A 147 -6.89 0.10 -16.37
CA LEU A 147 -5.76 0.74 -15.70
C LEU A 147 -6.22 1.13 -14.31
N LEU A 148 -5.52 0.62 -13.29
CA LEU A 148 -5.60 1.20 -11.96
C LEU A 148 -4.70 2.44 -11.98
N GLU A 149 -5.34 3.60 -11.95
CA GLU A 149 -4.69 4.90 -12.10
C GLU A 149 -3.68 5.16 -10.99
N PHE A 150 -2.79 6.12 -11.22
CA PHE A 150 -1.84 6.53 -10.19
C PHE A 150 -2.55 7.14 -8.98
N HIS A 151 -2.24 6.58 -7.81
CA HIS A 151 -2.74 7.06 -6.53
C HIS A 151 -1.69 6.93 -5.44
N THR A 152 -1.84 7.79 -4.45
CA THR A 152 -1.29 7.66 -3.10
C THR A 152 -2.24 6.74 -2.33
N GLU A 153 -1.71 5.71 -1.67
CA GLU A 153 -2.51 4.78 -0.89
C GLU A 153 -3.27 5.53 0.21
N ASP A 154 -4.59 5.35 0.23
CA ASP A 154 -5.52 6.01 1.14
C ASP A 154 -5.33 7.55 1.15
N GLY A 155 -5.07 8.12 -0.03
CA GLY A 155 -4.70 9.53 -0.22
C GLY A 155 -5.69 10.50 0.42
N PHE A 156 -6.96 10.15 0.57
CA PHE A 156 -7.98 10.98 1.22
C PHE A 156 -7.82 11.12 2.74
N HIS A 157 -7.17 10.16 3.42
CA HIS A 157 -7.11 10.14 4.88
C HIS A 157 -5.84 10.82 5.44
N PRO A 158 -5.93 11.71 6.45
CA PRO A 158 -4.75 12.33 7.06
C PRO A 158 -3.84 11.32 7.78
N GLY A 159 -4.44 10.23 8.27
CA GLY A 159 -3.76 9.10 8.89
C GLY A 159 -3.24 8.02 7.91
N ARG A 160 -3.18 8.31 6.60
CA ARG A 160 -2.68 7.36 5.58
C ARG A 160 -1.28 6.83 5.89
N CYS A 161 -0.95 5.71 5.25
CA CYS A 161 0.31 5.04 5.47
C CYS A 161 1.50 5.88 4.99
N ASP A 162 2.65 5.66 5.63
CA ASP A 162 3.95 6.16 5.16
C ASP A 162 4.57 5.15 4.20
N TYR A 163 4.34 3.84 4.43
CA TYR A 163 4.79 2.78 3.53
C TYR A 163 3.66 1.80 3.19
N LEU A 164 3.56 1.46 1.90
CA LEU A 164 2.75 0.37 1.38
C LEU A 164 3.66 -0.81 1.06
N LEU A 165 3.27 -2.01 1.49
CA LEU A 165 4.00 -3.23 1.23
C LEU A 165 3.14 -4.21 0.41
N LEU A 166 3.70 -4.70 -0.68
CA LEU A 166 3.07 -5.62 -1.64
C LEU A 166 3.95 -6.86 -1.84
N PHE A 167 3.54 -7.99 -1.25
CA PHE A 167 4.27 -9.26 -1.33
C PHE A 167 3.67 -10.17 -2.39
N GLY A 168 4.48 -10.65 -3.33
CA GLY A 168 4.03 -11.57 -4.37
C GLY A 168 3.96 -13.01 -3.88
N ILE A 169 2.73 -13.53 -3.74
CA ILE A 169 2.50 -14.98 -3.63
C ILE A 169 2.67 -15.60 -5.01
N ARG A 170 2.04 -15.02 -6.03
CA ARG A 170 2.16 -15.48 -7.42
C ARG A 170 1.83 -14.37 -8.41
N ASN A 171 2.54 -14.36 -9.55
CA ASN A 171 2.30 -13.44 -10.66
C ASN A 171 2.82 -14.03 -12.00
N HIS A 172 2.27 -15.17 -12.43
CA HIS A 172 2.77 -15.91 -13.60
C HIS A 172 2.82 -15.08 -14.90
N ASP A 173 1.79 -14.27 -15.13
CA ASP A 173 1.67 -13.42 -16.32
C ASP A 173 2.44 -12.10 -16.19
N ARG A 174 3.22 -11.92 -15.11
CA ARG A 174 4.03 -10.74 -14.82
C ARG A 174 3.23 -9.45 -14.91
N ALA A 175 1.98 -9.44 -14.41
CA ALA A 175 1.13 -8.27 -14.48
C ALA A 175 1.83 -7.09 -13.76
N PRO A 176 1.96 -5.95 -14.44
CA PRO A 176 2.87 -4.89 -14.00
C PRO A 176 2.21 -3.97 -12.97
N THR A 177 2.91 -3.75 -11.86
CA THR A 177 2.70 -2.56 -11.03
C THR A 177 3.43 -1.40 -11.69
N ILE A 178 2.85 -0.21 -11.68
CA ILE A 178 3.52 1.02 -12.14
C ILE A 178 3.82 1.90 -10.93
N LEU A 179 4.93 2.62 -10.99
CA LEU A 179 5.41 3.51 -9.93
C LEU A 179 5.96 4.79 -10.56
N ALA A 180 5.71 5.95 -9.97
CA ALA A 180 6.35 7.20 -10.34
C ALA A 180 6.70 8.00 -9.09
N SER A 181 7.90 8.57 -9.02
CA SER A 181 8.29 9.42 -7.91
C SER A 181 8.04 10.89 -8.22
N VAL A 182 7.56 11.63 -7.21
CA VAL A 182 7.51 13.10 -7.23
C VAL A 182 8.89 13.73 -7.38
N ARG A 183 9.98 13.01 -7.11
CA ARG A 183 11.35 13.51 -7.26
C ARG A 183 11.81 13.60 -8.71
N ASP A 184 11.15 12.86 -9.61
CA ASP A 184 11.53 12.75 -11.02
C ASP A 184 10.70 13.71 -11.91
N VAL A 185 9.63 14.28 -11.38
CA VAL A 185 8.73 15.20 -12.10
C VAL A 185 9.38 16.57 -12.30
N LYS A 186 9.04 17.23 -13.42
CA LYS A 186 9.51 18.58 -13.73
C LYS A 186 8.32 19.52 -13.84
N LEU A 187 8.16 20.36 -12.82
CA LEU A 187 7.08 21.35 -12.77
C LEU A 187 7.61 22.75 -12.98
N SER A 188 6.77 23.62 -13.55
CA SER A 188 7.04 25.05 -13.55
C SER A 188 6.92 25.61 -12.13
N ARG A 189 7.52 26.78 -11.87
CA ARG A 189 7.35 27.47 -10.58
C ARG A 189 5.89 27.85 -10.31
N GLU A 190 5.12 28.11 -11.36
CA GLU A 190 3.70 28.46 -11.27
C GLU A 190 2.87 27.24 -10.84
N ASP A 191 3.08 26.10 -11.50
CA ASP A 191 2.38 24.85 -11.15
C ASP A 191 2.73 24.40 -9.72
N LEU A 192 4.02 24.45 -9.36
CA LEU A 192 4.46 24.14 -8.00
C LEU A 192 3.78 25.03 -6.96
N ALA A 193 3.70 26.34 -7.20
CA ALA A 193 3.07 27.29 -6.28
C ALA A 193 1.57 27.04 -6.09
N LEU A 194 0.88 26.51 -7.11
CA LEU A 194 -0.52 26.11 -7.03
C LEU A 194 -0.68 24.78 -6.27
N LEU A 195 0.15 23.79 -6.59
CA LEU A 195 0.08 22.44 -6.03
C LEU A 195 0.40 22.38 -4.53
N ILE A 196 1.16 23.34 -3.99
CA ILE A 196 1.44 23.46 -2.54
C ILE A 196 0.34 24.15 -1.74
N ARG A 197 -0.65 24.74 -2.40
CA ARG A 197 -1.78 25.40 -1.73
C ARG A 197 -2.90 24.40 -1.47
N PRO A 198 -3.70 24.59 -0.41
CA PRO A 198 -4.88 23.78 -0.15
C PRO A 198 -6.02 24.09 -1.14
N LEU A 199 -5.91 23.56 -2.36
CA LEU A 199 -6.84 23.81 -3.47
C LEU A 199 -7.52 22.55 -3.99
N PHE A 200 -7.32 21.41 -3.34
CA PHE A 200 -7.79 20.13 -3.85
C PHE A 200 -8.57 19.37 -2.77
N HIS A 201 -9.66 18.74 -3.17
CA HIS A 201 -10.36 17.75 -2.35
C HIS A 201 -9.93 16.37 -2.80
N ILE A 202 -9.55 15.51 -1.86
CA ILE A 202 -9.31 14.08 -2.10
C ILE A 202 -10.36 13.33 -1.29
N LEU A 203 -11.16 12.53 -1.97
CA LEU A 203 -12.35 11.87 -1.45
C LEU A 203 -12.04 10.39 -1.15
N PRO A 204 -12.74 9.77 -0.18
CA PRO A 204 -12.65 8.33 0.03
C PRO A 204 -12.91 7.54 -1.25
N ASP A 205 -12.13 6.49 -1.47
CA ASP A 205 -12.37 5.58 -2.58
C ASP A 205 -13.65 4.76 -2.37
N ASP A 206 -14.18 4.25 -3.49
CA ASP A 206 -15.42 3.46 -3.49
C ASP A 206 -15.30 2.16 -2.68
N GLU A 207 -14.12 1.59 -2.53
CA GLU A 207 -13.94 0.28 -1.89
C GLU A 207 -14.10 0.37 -0.37
N HIS A 208 -13.56 1.42 0.25
CA HIS A 208 -13.78 1.72 1.67
C HIS A 208 -15.27 1.86 2.01
N ILE A 209 -16.06 2.46 1.11
CA ILE A 209 -17.49 2.68 1.29
C ILE A 209 -18.28 1.40 1.02
N ARG A 210 -18.05 0.77 -0.14
CA ARG A 210 -18.81 -0.39 -0.63
C ARG A 210 -18.72 -1.57 0.31
N GLN A 211 -17.52 -1.91 0.80
CA GLN A 211 -17.35 -3.07 1.67
C GLN A 211 -18.15 -2.92 2.97
N LEU A 212 -18.12 -1.73 3.59
CA LEU A 212 -18.91 -1.47 4.78
C LEU A 212 -20.40 -1.42 4.48
N GLN A 213 -20.86 -0.71 3.44
CA GLN A 213 -22.28 -0.64 3.11
C GLN A 213 -22.91 -2.03 2.91
N LEU A 214 -22.18 -2.94 2.25
CA LEU A 214 -22.66 -4.29 1.98
C LEU A 214 -22.64 -5.22 3.21
N ARG A 215 -21.68 -5.03 4.13
CA ARG A 215 -21.43 -6.00 5.22
C ARG A 215 -21.81 -5.49 6.61
N HIS A 216 -21.59 -4.20 6.84
CA HIS A 216 -21.76 -3.53 8.13
C HIS A 216 -22.37 -2.12 7.93
N PRO A 217 -23.62 -2.02 7.43
CA PRO A 217 -24.25 -0.73 7.12
C PRO A 217 -24.39 0.21 8.33
N ASP A 218 -24.39 -0.33 9.54
CA ASP A 218 -24.47 0.45 10.79
C ASP A 218 -23.09 0.79 11.38
N HIS A 219 -21.99 0.48 10.68
CA HIS A 219 -20.63 0.71 11.20
C HIS A 219 -20.34 2.22 11.29
N PRO A 220 -19.82 2.73 12.43
CA PRO A 220 -19.62 4.18 12.63
C PRO A 220 -18.62 4.81 11.65
N ALA A 221 -17.73 4.02 11.04
CA ALA A 221 -16.83 4.47 9.99
C ALA A 221 -17.57 4.96 8.73
N LEU A 222 -18.76 4.41 8.42
CA LEU A 222 -19.55 4.87 7.26
C LEU A 222 -19.96 6.33 7.40
N ALA A 223 -20.46 6.71 8.58
CA ALA A 223 -20.82 8.11 8.86
C ALA A 223 -19.61 9.06 8.72
N ARG A 224 -18.40 8.57 9.03
CA ARG A 224 -17.15 9.34 8.84
C ARG A 224 -16.75 9.44 7.38
N MET A 225 -16.86 8.36 6.60
CA MET A 225 -16.61 8.40 5.16
C MET A 225 -17.61 9.31 4.45
N GLU A 226 -18.89 9.26 4.84
CA GLU A 226 -19.92 10.17 4.35
C GLU A 226 -19.58 11.63 4.70
N GLU A 227 -19.13 11.92 5.93
CA GLU A 227 -18.66 13.26 6.31
C GLU A 227 -17.53 13.76 5.40
N MET A 228 -16.53 12.91 5.12
CA MET A 228 -15.41 13.23 4.22
C MET A 228 -15.84 13.42 2.76
N LEU A 229 -16.89 12.72 2.31
CA LEU A 229 -17.46 12.91 0.96
C LEU A 229 -18.23 14.23 0.82
N HIS A 230 -19.04 14.57 1.83
CA HIS A 230 -19.92 15.74 1.78
C HIS A 230 -19.18 17.04 2.09
N SER A 231 -18.21 17.00 3.02
CA SER A 231 -17.48 18.16 3.51
C SER A 231 -15.97 17.88 3.54
N PRO A 232 -15.32 17.59 2.38
CA PRO A 232 -13.88 17.37 2.34
C PRO A 232 -13.11 18.64 2.69
N ASP A 233 -12.05 18.50 3.47
CA ASP A 233 -11.08 19.58 3.66
C ASP A 233 -10.27 19.80 2.39
N ALA A 234 -10.01 21.07 2.05
CA ALA A 234 -9.08 21.41 0.98
C ALA A 234 -7.64 21.15 1.44
N VAL A 235 -6.90 20.37 0.65
CA VAL A 235 -5.53 19.92 0.94
C VAL A 235 -4.60 20.26 -0.22
N PRO A 236 -3.30 20.44 0.05
CA PRO A 236 -2.30 20.57 -1.00
C PRO A 236 -1.97 19.19 -1.58
N VAL A 237 -1.61 19.16 -2.86
CA VAL A 237 -1.12 17.95 -3.55
C VAL A 237 0.36 17.75 -3.28
N LEU A 238 1.12 18.84 -3.22
CA LEU A 238 2.54 18.84 -2.85
C LEU A 238 2.73 19.49 -1.49
N PHE A 239 3.57 18.92 -0.63
CA PHE A 239 3.77 19.46 0.73
C PHE A 239 5.18 19.17 1.26
N GLY A 240 5.50 19.69 2.45
CA GLY A 240 6.84 19.55 3.02
C GLY A 240 7.82 20.58 2.46
N ASN A 241 9.06 20.17 2.18
CA ASN A 241 10.09 21.06 1.66
C ASN A 241 9.81 21.39 0.18
N PRO A 242 9.64 22.66 -0.23
CA PRO A 242 9.38 23.01 -1.63
C PRO A 242 10.45 22.56 -2.63
N ASP A 243 11.72 22.44 -2.20
CA ASP A 243 12.81 21.97 -3.05
C ASP A 243 12.82 20.44 -3.24
N ARG A 244 12.16 19.71 -2.33
CA ARG A 244 12.03 18.26 -2.31
C ARG A 244 10.67 17.87 -1.70
N PRO A 245 9.56 18.13 -2.41
CA PRO A 245 8.23 17.97 -1.83
C PRO A 245 7.87 16.50 -1.68
N TYR A 246 6.94 16.24 -0.77
CA TYR A 246 6.14 15.03 -0.74
C TYR A 246 4.87 15.21 -1.58
N LEU A 247 4.24 14.09 -1.93
CA LEU A 247 3.06 14.02 -2.80
C LEU A 247 1.86 13.38 -2.07
N ARG A 248 0.67 13.85 -2.40
CA ARG A 248 -0.61 13.29 -1.98
C ARG A 248 -1.63 13.53 -3.08
N ILE A 249 -1.96 12.48 -3.82
CA ILE A 249 -2.80 12.57 -5.02
C ILE A 249 -3.59 11.28 -5.21
N ASP A 250 -4.80 11.38 -5.75
CA ASP A 250 -5.63 10.23 -6.11
C ASP A 250 -6.58 10.68 -7.23
N LEU A 251 -6.12 10.58 -8.48
CA LEU A 251 -6.80 11.22 -9.61
C LEU A 251 -8.27 10.78 -9.76
N PRO A 252 -8.62 9.47 -9.69
CA PRO A 252 -10.01 9.03 -9.76
C PRO A 252 -10.92 9.64 -8.68
N PHE A 253 -10.36 9.95 -7.50
CA PHE A 253 -11.12 10.39 -6.33
C PHE A 253 -10.74 11.80 -5.87
N MET A 254 -10.24 12.66 -6.75
CA MET A 254 -9.91 14.04 -6.41
C MET A 254 -10.49 15.07 -7.37
N ARG A 255 -10.61 16.30 -6.89
CA ARG A 255 -11.06 17.45 -7.67
C ARG A 255 -10.47 18.75 -7.13
N CYS A 256 -10.49 19.80 -7.94
CA CYS A 256 -10.21 21.15 -7.44
C CYS A 256 -11.32 21.59 -6.47
N ALA A 257 -10.94 22.29 -5.41
CA ALA A 257 -11.84 22.82 -4.39
C ALA A 257 -12.65 24.04 -4.90
N SER A 258 -12.17 24.66 -5.97
CA SER A 258 -12.79 25.79 -6.67
C SER A 258 -12.70 25.58 -8.18
N ASP A 259 -13.52 26.30 -8.94
CA ASP A 259 -13.48 26.34 -10.42
C ASP A 259 -12.27 27.13 -10.97
N ASP A 260 -11.13 27.11 -10.27
CA ASP A 260 -9.90 27.79 -10.70
C ASP A 260 -9.22 26.96 -11.79
N PRO A 261 -9.26 27.40 -13.07
CA PRO A 261 -8.70 26.60 -14.16
C PRO A 261 -7.18 26.48 -14.07
N ALA A 262 -6.49 27.33 -13.30
CA ALA A 262 -5.05 27.22 -13.11
C ALA A 262 -4.70 26.02 -12.22
N ALA A 263 -5.46 25.80 -11.13
CA ALA A 263 -5.25 24.66 -10.24
C ALA A 263 -5.47 23.32 -10.97
N GLU A 264 -6.50 23.24 -11.81
CA GLU A 264 -6.79 22.06 -12.62
C GLU A 264 -5.68 21.80 -13.65
N ARG A 265 -5.21 22.83 -14.36
CA ARG A 265 -4.07 22.70 -15.29
C ARG A 265 -2.79 22.24 -14.59
N ALA A 266 -2.50 22.76 -13.40
CA ALA A 266 -1.33 22.36 -12.63
C ALA A 266 -1.41 20.88 -12.22
N LEU A 267 -2.59 20.42 -11.80
CA LEU A 267 -2.85 19.01 -11.48
C LEU A 267 -2.66 18.10 -12.69
N HIS A 268 -3.22 18.45 -13.84
CA HIS A 268 -3.04 17.68 -15.09
C HIS A 268 -1.58 17.67 -15.55
N THR A 269 -0.86 18.78 -15.37
CA THR A 269 0.58 18.86 -15.69
C THR A 269 1.39 17.91 -14.79
N LEU A 270 1.09 17.87 -13.48
CA LEU A 270 1.71 16.92 -12.57
C LEU A 270 1.40 15.47 -12.97
N MET A 271 0.15 15.14 -13.29
CA MET A 271 -0.22 13.79 -13.74
C MET A 271 0.52 13.38 -15.01
N ALA A 272 0.59 14.25 -16.01
CA ALA A 272 1.34 14.00 -17.24
C ALA A 272 2.84 13.78 -16.96
N GLU A 273 3.42 14.53 -16.01
CA GLU A 273 4.81 14.32 -15.60
C GLU A 273 5.02 13.00 -14.86
N LEU A 274 4.10 12.59 -13.98
CA LEU A 274 4.12 11.29 -13.30
C LEU A 274 4.04 10.14 -14.31
N GLU A 275 3.15 10.25 -15.30
CA GLU A 275 3.07 9.29 -16.41
C GLU A 275 4.34 9.27 -17.25
N ARG A 276 4.98 10.42 -17.51
CA ARG A 276 6.22 10.52 -18.28
C ARG A 276 7.39 9.83 -17.57
N VAL A 277 7.44 9.90 -16.24
CA VAL A 277 8.51 9.31 -15.42
C VAL A 277 8.15 7.94 -14.86
N GLN A 278 7.04 7.35 -15.30
CA GLN A 278 6.60 6.07 -14.77
C GLN A 278 7.63 4.95 -15.02
N HIS A 279 7.75 4.06 -14.04
CA HIS A 279 8.49 2.82 -14.11
C HIS A 279 7.55 1.64 -13.96
N THR A 280 7.85 0.56 -14.68
CA THR A 280 7.15 -0.72 -14.49
C THR A 280 7.94 -1.58 -13.50
N VAL A 281 7.25 -2.05 -12.46
CA VAL A 281 7.78 -2.94 -11.44
C VAL A 281 6.95 -4.22 -11.43
N VAL A 282 7.59 -5.36 -11.63
CA VAL A 282 6.93 -6.66 -11.54
C VAL A 282 7.16 -7.21 -10.13
N VAL A 283 6.09 -7.28 -9.34
CA VAL A 283 6.12 -8.02 -8.06
C VAL A 283 5.96 -9.49 -8.40
N GLU A 284 7.09 -10.18 -8.47
CA GLU A 284 7.16 -11.61 -8.76
C GLU A 284 6.83 -12.45 -7.52
N GLN A 285 6.65 -13.76 -7.73
CA GLN A 285 6.59 -14.72 -6.63
C GLN A 285 7.83 -14.57 -5.73
N GLY A 286 7.63 -14.46 -4.42
CA GLY A 286 8.74 -14.32 -3.47
C GLY A 286 9.44 -12.96 -3.50
N SER A 287 8.81 -11.94 -4.10
CA SER A 287 9.30 -10.56 -4.08
C SER A 287 8.38 -9.66 -3.26
N LEU A 288 8.97 -8.74 -2.51
CA LEU A 288 8.30 -7.72 -1.72
C LEU A 288 8.60 -6.35 -2.28
N LEU A 289 7.59 -5.66 -2.80
CA LEU A 289 7.67 -4.24 -3.14
C LEU A 289 7.25 -3.40 -1.94
N ILE A 290 8.10 -2.45 -1.56
CA ILE A 290 7.87 -1.45 -0.52
C ILE A 290 7.82 -0.10 -1.23
N VAL A 291 6.72 0.61 -1.10
CA VAL A 291 6.50 1.93 -1.69
C VAL A 291 6.50 2.96 -0.58
N ASP A 292 7.31 4.01 -0.73
CA ASP A 292 7.21 5.22 0.10
C ASP A 292 6.01 6.04 -0.38
N ASN A 293 4.93 5.98 0.38
CA ASN A 293 3.64 6.56 0.02
C ASN A 293 3.62 8.10 0.09
N TYR A 294 4.71 8.72 0.53
CA TYR A 294 4.88 10.18 0.52
C TYR A 294 5.73 10.63 -0.67
N LEU A 295 6.47 9.72 -1.32
CA LEU A 295 7.36 10.03 -2.44
C LEU A 295 6.91 9.45 -3.77
N ALA A 296 6.07 8.42 -3.76
CA ALA A 296 5.61 7.75 -4.96
C ALA A 296 4.09 7.65 -5.03
N VAL A 297 3.60 7.71 -6.27
CA VAL A 297 2.32 7.13 -6.66
C VAL A 297 2.56 5.75 -7.24
N HIS A 298 1.57 4.89 -7.09
CA HIS A 298 1.58 3.57 -7.69
C HIS A 298 0.23 3.28 -8.35
N GLY A 299 0.23 2.28 -9.22
CA GLY A 299 -0.94 1.83 -9.96
C GLY A 299 -0.67 0.47 -10.59
N ARG A 300 -1.51 0.04 -11.52
CA ARG A 300 -1.33 -1.25 -12.19
C ARG A 300 -1.94 -1.23 -13.58
N LYS A 301 -1.19 -1.68 -14.59
CA LYS A 301 -1.75 -1.80 -15.95
C LYS A 301 -2.80 -2.93 -16.02
N PRO A 302 -3.68 -2.90 -17.03
CA PRO A 302 -4.59 -4.02 -17.30
C PRO A 302 -3.84 -5.35 -17.45
N TYR A 303 -4.48 -6.43 -17.03
CA TYR A 303 -3.99 -7.79 -17.23
C TYR A 303 -5.17 -8.78 -17.32
N PRO A 304 -5.03 -9.89 -18.06
CA PRO A 304 -6.10 -10.87 -18.17
C PRO A 304 -6.25 -11.67 -16.87
N ALA A 305 -7.43 -11.60 -16.24
CA ALA A 305 -7.81 -12.50 -15.14
C ALA A 305 -8.51 -13.74 -15.70
N ARG A 306 -8.11 -14.93 -15.24
CA ARG A 306 -8.58 -16.24 -15.74
C ARG A 306 -9.62 -16.89 -14.81
N TYR A 307 -9.58 -16.57 -13.53
CA TYR A 307 -10.43 -17.13 -12.47
C TYR A 307 -10.33 -18.66 -12.35
N ASP A 308 -9.16 -19.22 -12.67
CA ASP A 308 -8.84 -20.65 -12.65
C ASP A 308 -8.01 -21.05 -11.42
N GLY A 309 -7.86 -20.13 -10.45
CA GLY A 309 -7.02 -20.31 -9.28
C GLY A 309 -5.53 -20.04 -9.53
N ARG A 310 -5.13 -19.61 -10.75
CA ARG A 310 -3.74 -19.28 -11.09
C ARG A 310 -3.48 -17.78 -11.28
N ASP A 311 -4.48 -16.94 -11.06
CA ASP A 311 -4.38 -15.48 -11.15
C ASP A 311 -3.35 -14.85 -10.21
N ARG A 312 -2.89 -13.65 -10.56
CA ARG A 312 -2.03 -12.83 -9.71
C ARG A 312 -2.60 -12.71 -8.29
N TRP A 313 -1.75 -12.98 -7.31
CA TRP A 313 -2.08 -12.92 -5.90
C TRP A 313 -0.95 -12.26 -5.13
N LEU A 314 -1.23 -11.10 -4.55
CA LEU A 314 -0.35 -10.42 -3.62
C LEU A 314 -0.97 -10.35 -2.22
N LYS A 315 -0.11 -10.22 -1.21
CA LYS A 315 -0.49 -9.78 0.14
C LYS A 315 -0.12 -8.31 0.30
N ARG A 316 -0.98 -7.55 0.98
CA ARG A 316 -0.84 -6.12 1.24
C ARG A 316 -0.76 -5.84 2.73
N MET A 317 0.18 -4.99 3.13
CA MET A 317 0.23 -4.36 4.46
C MET A 317 0.53 -2.88 4.32
N ILE A 318 0.09 -2.10 5.30
CA ILE A 318 0.41 -0.67 5.40
C ILE A 318 1.07 -0.35 6.74
N VAL A 319 1.98 0.61 6.72
CA VAL A 319 2.80 0.99 7.87
C VAL A 319 2.78 2.49 8.05
N SER A 320 2.62 2.92 9.31
CA SER A 320 2.80 4.31 9.73
C SER A 320 4.11 4.47 10.51
N ARG A 321 4.78 5.61 10.38
CA ARG A 321 5.89 6.00 11.26
C ARG A 321 5.42 6.52 12.60
N ASP A 322 4.16 6.95 12.70
CA ASP A 322 3.53 7.40 13.95
C ASP A 322 2.01 7.18 13.91
N LEU A 323 1.50 6.17 14.63
CA LEU A 323 0.05 5.92 14.70
C LEU A 323 -0.72 7.02 15.43
N ARG A 324 -0.08 7.88 16.21
CA ARG A 324 -0.76 8.97 16.92
C ARG A 324 -1.30 10.02 15.95
N LYS A 325 -0.74 10.12 14.74
CA LYS A 325 -1.23 11.02 13.68
C LYS A 325 -2.64 10.66 13.20
N ALA A 326 -3.03 9.40 13.38
CA ALA A 326 -4.28 8.86 12.90
C ALA A 326 -5.35 8.68 13.99
N ALA A 327 -4.98 8.85 15.26
CA ALA A 327 -5.90 8.73 16.38
C ALA A 327 -6.81 9.98 16.46
N PRO A 328 -8.16 9.83 16.39
CA PRO A 328 -9.05 10.92 16.75
C PRO A 328 -8.79 11.31 18.22
N VAL A 329 -8.86 12.61 18.53
CA VAL A 329 -8.70 13.16 19.89
C VAL A 329 -9.61 12.46 20.93
N SER A 330 -10.68 11.80 20.49
CA SER A 330 -11.68 11.12 21.33
C SER A 330 -11.48 9.61 21.56
N GLN A 331 -10.56 8.92 20.87
CA GLN A 331 -10.37 7.48 21.05
C GLN A 331 -9.25 7.16 22.07
N ARG A 332 -9.64 6.53 23.19
CA ARG A 332 -8.73 6.12 24.29
C ARG A 332 -7.90 4.87 23.98
N THR A 333 -8.18 4.17 22.89
CA THR A 333 -7.51 2.92 22.53
C THR A 333 -6.46 3.15 21.45
N ARG A 334 -5.25 2.65 21.67
CA ARG A 334 -4.16 2.54 20.69
C ARG A 334 -4.52 1.50 19.62
N GLY A 335 -5.57 1.75 18.84
CA GLY A 335 -6.05 0.82 17.84
C GLY A 335 -5.14 0.79 16.62
N ARG A 336 -4.74 -0.40 16.19
CA ARG A 336 -4.12 -0.63 14.87
C ARG A 336 -5.16 -0.77 13.76
N VAL A 337 -6.44 -0.66 14.10
CA VAL A 337 -7.56 -0.62 13.17
C VAL A 337 -8.14 0.78 13.20
N LEU A 338 -7.94 1.51 12.11
CA LEU A 338 -8.48 2.84 11.87
C LEU A 338 -9.83 2.77 11.13
N PHE A 339 -10.45 3.92 10.87
CA PHE A 339 -11.64 3.99 10.03
C PHE A 339 -11.36 4.66 8.70
#